data_AF-A0A4Z1CYE6-F1
#
_entry.id   AF-A0A4Z1CYE6-F1
#
_cell.length_a   1.000
_cell.length_b   1.000
_cell.length_c   1.000
_cell.angle_alpha   90.00
_cell.angle_beta   90.00
_cell.angle_gamma   90.00
#
_symmetry.space_group_name_H-M   'P 1'
#
loop_
_entity.id
_entity.type
_entity.pdbx_description
1 polymer ?
#
loop_
_entity_poly.entity_id
_entity_poly.type
_entity_poly.pdbx_seq_one_letter_code
_entity_poly.pdbx_strand_id
1 'polypeptide(L)'
;MTLRFVGIDPNTGGEGSPLVWVEEESADLVLQGEEADDLLQDLVGSTEWVAGHKTGILAHERVIRIPARMVSILREACDAAERAGAEHRDVR
;
A
#
# COMPACT_ATOMS: atom_id res chain seq x y z
N MET A 1 4.85 -16.89 4.16
CA MET A 1 5.20 -15.59 3.54
C MET A 1 5.30 -15.72 2.03
N THR A 2 4.13 -15.85 1.39
CA THR A 2 4.00 -16.02 -0.07
C THR A 2 3.36 -14.75 -0.63
N LEU A 3 3.91 -14.20 -1.72
CA LEU A 3 3.40 -12.98 -2.34
C LEU A 3 2.72 -13.29 -3.66
N ARG A 4 1.44 -12.92 -3.77
CA ARG A 4 0.72 -12.89 -5.04
C ARG A 4 0.92 -11.53 -5.69
N PHE A 5 1.62 -11.50 -6.84
CA PHE A 5 1.76 -10.28 -7.62
C PHE A 5 0.42 -9.85 -8.23
N VAL A 6 0.11 -8.56 -8.12
CA VAL A 6 -1.12 -7.96 -8.66
C VAL A 6 -0.81 -7.09 -9.87
N GLY A 7 0.21 -6.23 -9.78
CA GLY A 7 0.56 -5.36 -10.88
C GLY A 7 1.67 -4.37 -10.58
N ILE A 8 2.09 -3.70 -11.65
CA ILE A 8 3.09 -2.62 -11.67
C ILE A 8 2.48 -1.42 -12.40
N ASP A 9 2.95 -0.23 -12.07
CA ASP A 9 2.60 0.99 -12.79
C ASP A 9 2.89 0.86 -14.30
N PRO A 10 1.87 0.97 -15.16
CA PRO A 10 2.02 0.78 -16.60
C PRO A 10 2.94 1.80 -17.27
N ASN A 11 3.20 2.94 -16.62
CA ASN A 11 4.06 4.00 -17.16
C ASN A 11 5.54 3.83 -16.79
N THR A 12 5.90 2.81 -16.01
CA THR A 12 7.31 2.53 -15.65
C THR A 12 8.14 1.98 -16.80
N GLY A 13 7.49 1.51 -17.88
CA GLY A 13 8.20 0.88 -19.00
C GLY A 13 8.95 -0.40 -18.62
N GLY A 14 8.63 -1.00 -17.47
CA GLY A 14 9.31 -2.16 -16.92
C GLY A 14 10.46 -1.85 -15.95
N GLU A 15 10.79 -0.58 -15.73
CA GLU A 15 11.80 -0.15 -14.76
C GLU A 15 11.19 0.75 -13.68
N GLY A 16 11.34 0.38 -12.41
CA GLY A 16 10.88 1.19 -11.28
C GLY A 16 9.57 0.71 -10.65
N SER A 17 8.90 1.63 -9.97
CA SER A 17 7.79 1.41 -9.03
C SER A 17 6.72 2.49 -9.26
N PRO A 18 5.46 2.31 -8.82
CA PRO A 18 5.00 1.33 -7.82
C PRO A 18 4.63 -0.08 -8.30
N LEU A 19 4.78 -1.04 -7.39
CA LEU A 19 4.37 -2.45 -7.49
C LEU A 19 3.45 -2.83 -6.34
N VAL A 20 2.54 -3.77 -6.60
CA VAL A 20 1.53 -4.22 -5.65
C VAL A 20 1.49 -5.75 -5.59
N TRP A 21 1.50 -6.28 -4.37
CA TRP A 21 1.28 -7.68 -4.06
C TRP A 21 0.25 -7.84 -2.95
N VAL A 22 -0.29 -9.04 -2.83
CA VAL A 22 -1.02 -9.52 -1.64
C VAL A 22 -0.16 -10.57 -0.95
N GLU A 23 0.04 -10.45 0.36
CA GLU A 23 0.63 -11.51 1.18
C GLU A 23 -0.43 -12.56 1.48
N GLU A 24 -0.20 -13.80 1.04
CA GLU A 24 -1.24 -14.82 0.98
C GLU A 24 -1.67 -15.37 2.34
N GLU A 25 -0.89 -15.21 3.42
CA GLU A 25 -1.23 -15.76 4.75
C GLU A 25 -1.96 -14.73 5.63
N SER A 26 -1.54 -13.46 5.58
CA SER A 26 -2.15 -12.36 6.34
C SER A 26 -3.24 -11.63 5.56
N ALA A 27 -3.28 -11.81 4.24
CA ALA A 27 -4.08 -11.02 3.31
C ALA A 27 -3.69 -9.53 3.27
N ASP A 28 -2.50 -9.17 3.74
CA ASP A 28 -2.04 -7.78 3.71
C ASP A 28 -1.63 -7.34 2.29
N LEU A 29 -1.87 -6.06 1.99
CA LEU A 29 -1.32 -5.43 0.80
C LEU A 29 0.15 -5.08 1.03
N VAL A 30 1.01 -5.48 0.11
CA VAL A 30 2.43 -5.09 0.08
C VAL A 30 2.64 -4.14 -1.08
N LEU A 31 3.18 -2.96 -0.78
CA LEU A 31 3.36 -1.89 -1.75
C LEU A 31 4.84 -1.47 -1.78
N GLN A 32 5.41 -1.46 -2.98
CA GLN A 32 6.69 -0.80 -3.24
C GLN A 32 6.41 0.45 -4.06
N GLY A 33 7.00 1.59 -3.72
CA GLY A 33 6.74 2.87 -4.38
C GLY A 33 7.83 3.90 -4.11
N GLU A 34 7.63 5.10 -4.65
CA GLU A 34 8.49 6.25 -4.36
C GLU A 34 8.13 6.82 -2.99
N GLU A 35 9.14 7.02 -2.14
CA GLU A 35 8.98 7.71 -0.87
C GLU A 35 8.61 9.18 -1.12
N ALA A 36 7.74 9.72 -0.28
CA ALA A 36 7.33 11.11 -0.36
C ALA A 36 8.52 12.06 -0.21
N ASP A 37 8.49 13.19 -0.90
CA ASP A 37 9.45 14.27 -0.68
C ASP A 37 9.25 14.92 0.71
N ASP A 38 10.22 15.74 1.12
CA ASP A 38 10.23 16.38 2.44
C ASP A 38 8.96 17.23 2.67
N LEU A 39 8.46 17.92 1.65
CA LEU A 39 7.27 18.76 1.77
C LEU A 39 6.02 17.93 2.05
N LEU A 40 5.86 16.80 1.36
CA LEU A 40 4.74 15.90 1.57
C LEU A 40 4.87 15.16 2.90
N GLN A 41 6.08 14.76 3.31
CA GLN A 41 6.33 14.19 4.63
C GLN A 41 5.99 15.19 5.75
N ASP A 42 6.41 16.45 5.62
CA ASP A 42 6.09 17.50 6.58
C ASP A 42 4.58 17.75 6.68
N LEU A 43 3.88 17.80 5.54
CA LEU A 43 2.42 17.96 5.53
C LEU A 43 1.73 16.80 6.25
N VAL A 44 2.10 15.55 5.93
CA VAL A 44 1.53 14.36 6.54
C VAL A 44 1.86 14.30 8.04
N GLY A 45 3.11 14.56 8.41
CA GLY A 45 3.59 14.49 9.79
C GLY A 45 3.12 15.63 10.68
N SER A 46 2.79 16.80 10.14
CA SER A 46 2.33 17.95 10.95
C SER A 46 0.81 18.04 11.09
N THR A 47 0.05 17.32 10.26
CA THR A 47 -1.42 17.37 10.26
C THR A 47 -2.01 16.37 11.25
N GLU A 48 -2.98 16.82 12.05
CA GLU A 48 -3.83 15.94 12.85
C GLU A 48 -4.92 15.35 11.93
N TRP A 49 -4.70 14.14 11.43
CA TRP A 49 -5.64 13.46 10.52
C TRP A 49 -6.87 12.88 11.23
N VAL A 50 -6.73 12.57 12.53
CA VAL A 50 -7.78 12.01 13.37
C VAL A 50 -7.79 12.78 14.69
N ALA A 51 -8.94 13.35 15.06
CA ALA A 51 -9.06 14.13 16.28
C ALA A 51 -8.64 13.32 17.52
N GLY A 52 -7.75 13.90 18.34
CA GLY A 52 -7.18 13.27 19.52
C GLY A 52 -5.97 12.35 19.23
N HIS A 53 -5.52 12.22 17.99
CA HIS A 53 -4.32 11.46 17.64
C HIS A 53 -3.07 12.34 17.58
N LYS A 54 -1.93 11.79 18.01
CA LYS A 54 -0.65 12.48 17.95
C LYS A 54 -0.22 12.68 16.50
N THR A 55 0.29 13.86 16.18
CA THR A 55 0.95 14.16 14.91
C THR A 55 2.37 13.56 14.85
N GLY A 56 2.87 13.36 13.64
CA GLY A 56 4.22 12.86 13.34
C GLY A 56 4.19 11.52 12.60
N ILE A 57 5.27 11.24 11.88
CA ILE A 57 5.54 9.96 11.24
C ILE A 57 6.51 9.19 12.15
N LEU A 58 6.15 7.97 12.57
CA LEU A 58 7.02 7.16 13.43
C LEU A 58 8.23 6.62 12.66
N ALA A 59 9.32 6.30 13.35
CA ALA A 59 10.56 5.85 12.73
C ALA A 59 10.40 4.59 11.85
N HIS A 60 9.39 3.76 12.12
CA HIS A 60 9.07 2.55 11.37
C HIS A 60 7.98 2.74 10.30
N GLU A 61 7.46 3.96 10.15
CA GLU A 61 6.45 4.31 9.14
C GLU A 61 7.12 5.02 7.96
N ARG A 62 6.49 4.93 6.79
CA ARG A 62 6.91 5.62 5.56
C ARG A 62 5.69 6.19 4.88
N VAL A 63 5.85 7.37 4.30
CA VAL A 63 4.83 7.97 3.41
C VAL A 63 5.24 7.62 1.98
N ILE A 64 4.45 6.78 1.31
CA ILE A 64 4.70 6.36 -0.06
C ILE A 64 3.67 7.01 -0.97
N ARG A 65 4.14 7.70 -2.02
CA ARG A 65 3.25 8.31 -3.01
C ARG A 65 2.91 7.30 -4.09
N ILE A 66 1.61 7.00 -4.23
CA ILE A 66 1.10 6.13 -5.28
C ILE A 66 0.33 6.95 -6.33
N PRO A 67 0.74 6.94 -7.62
CA PRO A 67 0.07 7.71 -8.66
C PRO A 67 -1.37 7.26 -8.89
N ALA A 68 -2.27 8.20 -9.23
CA ALA A 68 -3.70 7.94 -9.45
C ALA A 68 -3.99 6.86 -10.52
N ARG A 69 -3.11 6.67 -11.50
CA ARG A 69 -3.23 5.60 -12.51
C ARG A 69 -3.14 4.18 -11.92
N MET A 70 -2.59 4.03 -10.72
CA MET A 70 -2.55 2.75 -10.01
C MET A 70 -3.89 2.36 -9.40
N VAL A 71 -4.89 3.25 -9.37
CA VAL A 71 -6.16 3.02 -8.66
C VAL A 71 -6.88 1.75 -9.11
N SER A 72 -6.88 1.42 -10.41
CA SER A 72 -7.49 0.17 -10.89
C SER A 72 -6.74 -1.07 -10.40
N ILE A 73 -5.41 -1.03 -10.38
CA ILE A 73 -4.55 -2.12 -9.90
C ILE A 73 -4.72 -2.31 -8.39
N LEU A 74 -4.78 -1.21 -7.63
CA LEU A 74 -5.03 -1.25 -6.19
C LEU A 74 -6.42 -1.82 -5.86
N ARG A 75 -7.44 -1.53 -6.67
CA ARG A 75 -8.77 -2.14 -6.49
C ARG A 75 -8.72 -3.66 -6.66
N GLU A 76 -8.07 -4.16 -7.71
CA GLU A 76 -7.88 -5.61 -7.86
C GLU A 76 -7.08 -6.21 -6.69
N ALA A 77 -6.10 -5.48 -6.15
CA ALA A 77 -5.34 -5.93 -5.00
C ALA A 77 -6.23 -6.03 -3.75
N CYS A 78 -7.10 -5.05 -3.51
CA CYS A 78 -8.10 -5.11 -2.45
C CYS A 78 -9.03 -6.33 -2.64
N ASP A 79 -9.58 -6.53 -3.84
CA ASP A 79 -10.45 -7.66 -4.13
C ASP A 79 -9.74 -9.00 -3.90
N ALA A 80 -8.44 -9.10 -4.23
CA ALA A 80 -7.61 -10.28 -3.98
C ALA A 80 -7.35 -10.51 -2.49
N ALA A 81 -7.05 -9.46 -1.73
CA ALA A 81 -6.88 -9.52 -0.28
C ALA A 81 -8.17 -9.95 0.44
N GLU A 82 -9.32 -9.39 0.04
CA GLU A 82 -10.61 -9.76 0.60
C GLU A 82 -10.94 -11.25 0.38
N ARG A 83 -10.65 -11.77 -0.82
CA ARG A 83 -10.80 -13.21 -1.12
C ARG A 83 -9.89 -14.07 -0.24
N ALA A 84 -8.61 -13.74 -0.14
CA ALA A 84 -7.66 -14.48 0.71
C ALA A 84 -8.10 -14.47 2.19
N GLY A 85 -8.52 -13.31 2.70
CA GLY A 85 -9.02 -13.17 4.07
C GLY A 85 -10.31 -13.95 4.34
N ALA A 86 -11.18 -14.13 3.34
CA ALA A 86 -12.37 -14.97 3.46
C ALA A 86 -12.00 -16.47 3.51
N GLU A 87 -11.11 -16.92 2.63
CA GLU A 87 -10.61 -18.31 2.61
C GLU A 87 -9.98 -18.70 3.95
N HIS A 88 -9.21 -17.81 4.58
CA HIS A 88 -8.65 -18.07 5.91
C HIS A 88 -9.68 -18.21 7.03
N ARG A 89 -10.84 -17.55 6.91
CA ARG A 89 -11.92 -17.67 7.91
C ARG A 89 -12.69 -18.96 7.79
N ASP A 90 -12.85 -19.48 6.57
CA ASP A 90 -13.59 -20.72 6.31
C ASP A 90 -12.76 -21.99 6.65
N VAL A 91 -11.44 -21.85 6.80
CA VAL A 91 -10.52 -22.96 7.16
C VAL A 91 -10.26 -23.04 8.68
N ARG A 92 -10.75 -22.09 9.48
CA ARG A 92 -10.64 -22.06 10.95
C ARG A 92 -11.91 -22.56 11.63
#